data_AF-A0A538PKB5-F1
#
_entry.id   AF-A0A538PKB5-F1
#
_cell.length_a   1.000
_cell.length_b   1.000
_cell.length_c   1.000
_cell.angle_alpha   90.00
_cell.angle_beta   90.00
_cell.angle_gamma   90.00
#
_symmetry.space_group_name_H-M   'P 1'
#
loop_
_entity.id
_entity.type
_entity.pdbx_description
1 polymer ?
#
loop_
_entity_poly.entity_id
_entity_poly.type
_entity_poly.pdbx_seq_one_letter_code
_entity_poly.pdbx_strand_id
1 'polypeptide(L)'
;MGDQTMSARIRTRQVGDGTKRYIVLYRRGGRYFPTESLGTFRRLRDAQQRRDLVSGWLAQGINPKAALAELQKPPATIRTFGEWGELYRASRVDLDERTMKNVNSHLLRLNETFAGTDPFDHTPDDWQQWVAANTDLKP
;
A
#
# COMPACT_ATOMS: atom_id res chain seq x y z
N MET A 1 4.13 -36.36 13.13
CA MET A 1 3.71 -35.20 12.32
C MET A 1 2.81 -34.35 13.21
N GLY A 2 3.38 -33.33 13.87
CA GLY A 2 2.67 -32.57 14.90
C GLY A 2 1.59 -31.69 14.27
N ASP A 3 0.38 -31.78 14.82
CA ASP A 3 -0.81 -31.03 14.41
C ASP A 3 -0.55 -29.52 14.33
N GLN A 4 -0.20 -29.01 13.14
CA GLN A 4 -0.07 -27.57 12.87
C GLN A 4 -1.45 -26.96 12.66
N THR A 5 -2.33 -27.06 13.65
CA THR A 5 -3.68 -26.50 13.52
C THR A 5 -3.63 -25.00 13.76
N MET A 6 -3.36 -24.25 12.69
CA MET A 6 -3.70 -22.83 12.64
C MET A 6 -5.20 -22.68 12.86
N SER A 7 -5.61 -21.77 13.73
CA SER A 7 -7.02 -21.66 14.11
C SER A 7 -7.43 -20.22 14.38
N ALA A 8 -8.68 -19.90 14.03
CA ALA A 8 -9.33 -18.65 14.39
C ALA A 8 -10.62 -18.96 15.15
N ARG A 9 -10.90 -18.21 16.22
CA ARG A 9 -12.08 -18.40 17.07
C ARG A 9 -12.58 -17.07 17.62
N ILE A 10 -13.82 -17.06 18.07
CA ILE A 10 -14.43 -15.90 18.74
C ILE A 10 -14.51 -16.20 20.24
N ARG A 11 -14.06 -15.26 21.06
CA ARG A 11 -14.26 -15.28 22.51
C ARG A 11 -15.22 -14.17 22.90
N THR A 12 -16.29 -14.54 23.60
CA THR A 12 -17.22 -13.56 24.19
C THR A 12 -16.64 -13.03 25.51
N ARG A 13 -16.71 -11.72 25.70
CA ARG A 13 -16.35 -11.01 26.94
C ARG A 13 -17.52 -10.14 27.37
N GLN A 14 -17.88 -10.20 28.65
CA GLN A 14 -18.80 -9.24 29.25
C GLN A 14 -18.03 -7.99 29.67
N VAL A 15 -18.62 -6.82 29.45
CA VAL A 15 -18.12 -5.52 29.90
C VAL A 15 -18.88 -5.09 31.15
N GLY A 16 -18.33 -4.16 31.94
CA GLY A 16 -18.90 -3.74 33.25
C GLY A 16 -20.33 -3.20 33.20
N ASP A 17 -20.83 -2.82 32.02
CA ASP A 17 -22.21 -2.40 31.76
C ASP A 17 -23.16 -3.57 31.41
N GLY A 18 -22.69 -4.82 31.45
CA GLY A 18 -23.42 -6.00 31.02
C GLY A 18 -23.46 -6.21 29.50
N THR A 19 -22.80 -5.35 28.72
CA THR A 19 -22.76 -5.49 27.26
C THR A 19 -21.76 -6.57 26.84
N LYS A 20 -22.18 -7.43 25.90
CA LYS A 20 -21.31 -8.44 25.27
C LYS A 20 -20.38 -7.81 24.23
N ARG A 21 -19.12 -8.22 24.25
CA ARG A 21 -18.12 -7.95 23.20
C ARG A 21 -17.56 -9.26 22.68
N TYR A 22 -17.29 -9.29 21.38
CA TYR A 22 -16.82 -10.48 20.68
C TYR A 22 -15.39 -10.23 20.20
N ILE A 23 -14.44 -10.96 20.77
CA ILE A 23 -13.01 -10.82 20.46
C ILE A 23 -12.63 -11.91 19.48
N VAL A 24 -12.07 -11.54 18.33
CA VAL A 24 -11.55 -12.50 17.35
C VAL A 24 -10.12 -12.84 17.71
N LEU A 25 -9.87 -14.11 18.00
CA LEU A 25 -8.58 -14.63 18.41
C LEU A 25 -8.06 -15.61 17.35
N TYR A 26 -6.76 -15.64 17.13
CA TYR A 26 -6.14 -16.60 16.23
C TYR A 26 -4.80 -17.15 16.75
N ARG A 27 -4.39 -18.28 16.18
CA ARG A 27 -3.06 -18.87 16.35
C ARG A 27 -2.49 -19.21 14.98
N ARG A 28 -1.21 -18.89 14.80
CA ARG A 28 -0.45 -19.16 13.57
C ARG A 28 0.16 -20.56 13.53
N GLY A 29 -0.11 -21.38 14.52
CA GLY A 29 0.39 -22.75 14.63
C GLY A 29 -0.26 -23.47 15.80
N GLY A 30 0.34 -24.59 16.21
CA GLY A 30 -0.20 -25.46 17.26
C GLY A 30 -0.21 -24.85 18.67
N ARG A 31 -0.43 -25.68 19.69
CA ARG A 31 -0.69 -25.25 21.08
C ARG A 31 0.37 -24.34 21.73
N TYR A 32 1.61 -24.40 21.25
CA TYR A 32 2.74 -23.60 21.76
C TYR A 32 2.83 -22.21 21.14
N PHE A 33 2.07 -21.94 20.07
CA PHE A 33 2.03 -20.61 19.46
C PHE A 33 1.14 -19.67 20.29
N PRO A 34 1.54 -18.39 20.40
CA PRO A 34 0.75 -17.40 21.12
C PRO A 34 -0.63 -17.23 20.48
N THR A 35 -1.61 -16.94 21.33
CA THR A 35 -2.95 -16.56 20.86
C THR A 35 -2.97 -15.05 20.70
N GLU A 36 -3.19 -14.60 19.47
CA GLU A 36 -3.24 -13.18 19.12
C GLU A 36 -4.69 -12.73 18.91
N SER A 37 -4.95 -11.43 19.03
CA SER A 37 -6.26 -10.83 18.81
C SER A 37 -6.25 -10.00 17.52
N LEU A 38 -7.29 -10.15 16.70
CA LEU A 38 -7.49 -9.37 15.47
C LEU A 38 -8.73 -8.46 15.56
N GLY A 39 -9.04 -8.00 16.77
CA GLY A 39 -10.06 -6.99 17.02
C GLY A 39 -11.16 -7.44 17.98
N THR A 40 -11.91 -6.45 18.44
CA THR A 40 -13.06 -6.63 19.33
C THR A 40 -14.28 -5.96 18.70
N PHE A 41 -15.39 -6.69 18.63
CA PHE A 41 -16.60 -6.29 17.93
C PHE A 41 -17.78 -6.19 18.90
N ARG A 42 -18.72 -5.29 18.58
CA ARG A 42 -19.98 -5.16 19.34
C ARG A 42 -20.99 -6.24 18.96
N ARG A 43 -21.05 -6.60 17.67
CA ARG A 43 -22.00 -7.58 17.13
C ARG A 43 -21.28 -8.89 16.80
N LEU A 44 -21.99 -10.00 17.01
CA LEU A 44 -21.47 -11.33 16.71
C LEU A 44 -21.22 -11.50 15.19
N ARG A 45 -22.11 -10.95 14.36
CA ARG A 45 -22.01 -10.99 12.89
C ARG A 45 -20.69 -10.41 12.39
N ASP A 46 -20.30 -9.24 12.89
CA ASP A 46 -19.04 -8.57 12.48
C ASP A 46 -17.82 -9.40 12.90
N ALA A 47 -17.87 -10.02 14.09
CA ALA A 47 -16.82 -10.92 14.55
C ALA A 47 -16.74 -12.22 13.73
N GLN A 48 -17.87 -12.75 13.26
CA GLN A 48 -17.91 -13.92 12.38
C GLN A 48 -17.29 -13.60 11.03
N GLN A 49 -17.68 -12.49 10.39
CA GLN A 49 -17.06 -12.04 9.14
C GLN A 49 -15.54 -11.88 9.28
N ARG A 50 -15.08 -11.27 10.37
CA ARG A 50 -13.65 -11.14 10.65
C ARG A 50 -12.98 -12.50 10.87
N ARG A 51 -13.60 -13.41 11.64
CA ARG A 51 -13.07 -14.77 11.86
C ARG A 51 -12.90 -15.51 10.53
N ASP A 52 -13.89 -15.44 9.66
CA ASP A 52 -13.88 -16.18 8.39
C ASP A 52 -12.78 -15.66 7.45
N LEU A 53 -12.61 -14.33 7.41
CA LEU A 53 -11.48 -13.69 6.71
C LEU A 53 -10.12 -14.17 7.27
N VAL A 54 -9.98 -14.21 8.59
CA VAL A 54 -8.75 -14.68 9.25
C VAL A 54 -8.49 -16.16 8.97
N SER A 55 -9.52 -17.00 9.00
CA SER A 55 -9.40 -18.42 8.64
C SER A 55 -8.90 -18.58 7.20
N GLY A 56 -9.40 -17.77 6.26
CA GLY A 56 -8.94 -17.77 4.88
C GLY A 56 -7.46 -17.41 4.75
N TRP A 57 -7.01 -16.35 5.45
CA TRP A 57 -5.59 -15.97 5.47
C TRP A 57 -4.70 -17.04 6.10
N LEU A 58 -5.13 -17.65 7.21
CA LEU A 58 -4.38 -18.73 7.85
C LEU A 58 -4.25 -19.95 6.95
N ALA A 59 -5.32 -20.31 6.21
CA ALA A 59 -5.27 -21.41 5.25
C ALA A 59 -4.27 -21.17 4.10
N GLN A 60 -4.00 -19.91 3.77
CA GLN A 60 -3.00 -19.49 2.77
C GLN A 60 -1.59 -19.30 3.37
N GLY A 61 -1.40 -19.55 4.68
CA GLY A 61 -0.13 -19.29 5.37
C GLY A 61 0.18 -17.80 5.57
N ILE A 62 -0.79 -16.91 5.35
CA ILE A 62 -0.63 -15.46 5.48
C ILE A 62 -0.76 -15.06 6.96
N ASN A 63 0.08 -14.12 7.40
CA ASN A 63 -0.03 -13.52 8.73
C ASN A 63 -1.25 -12.56 8.80
N PRO A 64 -2.31 -12.86 9.58
CA PRO A 64 -3.52 -12.06 9.60
C PRO A 64 -3.32 -10.61 10.06
N LYS A 65 -2.38 -10.38 10.98
CA LYS A 65 -2.09 -9.02 11.48
C LYS A 65 -1.42 -8.15 10.43
N ALA A 66 -0.49 -8.73 9.68
CA ALA A 66 0.17 -8.04 8.59
C ALA A 66 -0.81 -7.76 7.43
N ALA A 67 -1.61 -8.77 7.05
CA ALA A 67 -2.62 -8.61 6.01
C ALA A 67 -3.66 -7.53 6.35
N LEU A 68 -4.12 -7.50 7.61
CA LEU A 68 -5.02 -6.46 8.05
C LEU A 68 -4.37 -5.07 8.05
N ALA A 69 -3.12 -4.97 8.51
CA ALA A 69 -2.39 -3.71 8.48
C ALA A 69 -2.24 -3.19 7.04
N GLU A 70 -1.99 -4.07 6.07
CA GLU A 70 -1.90 -3.70 4.66
C GLU A 70 -3.21 -3.12 4.12
N LEU A 71 -4.33 -3.78 4.42
CA LEU A 71 -5.66 -3.29 4.03
C LEU A 71 -6.06 -1.96 4.69
N GLN A 72 -5.43 -1.61 5.81
CA GLN A 72 -5.67 -0.36 6.52
C GLN A 72 -4.74 0.78 6.09
N LYS A 73 -3.71 0.49 5.29
CA LYS A 73 -2.87 1.54 4.75
C LYS A 73 -3.71 2.44 3.85
N PRO A 74 -3.56 3.77 3.94
CA PRO A 74 -4.12 4.64 2.91
C PRO A 74 -3.56 4.19 1.55
N PRO A 75 -4.34 4.34 0.46
CA PRO A 75 -3.80 4.11 -0.87
C PRO A 75 -2.51 4.91 -1.01
N ALA A 76 -1.47 4.30 -1.57
CA ALA A 76 -0.20 4.98 -1.78
C ALA A 76 -0.48 6.28 -2.54
N THR A 77 0.03 7.41 -2.04
CA THR A 77 -0.02 8.66 -2.79
C THR A 77 0.75 8.45 -4.08
N ILE A 78 0.03 8.30 -5.18
CA ILE A 78 0.62 8.26 -6.51
C ILE A 78 1.17 9.65 -6.76
N ARG A 79 2.50 9.75 -6.89
CA ARG A 79 3.15 10.99 -7.25
C ARG A 79 2.96 11.22 -8.74
N THR A 80 2.53 12.42 -9.07
CA THR A 80 2.44 12.87 -10.45
C THR A 80 3.83 13.05 -11.06
N PHE A 81 3.91 13.09 -12.39
CA PHE A 81 5.15 13.35 -13.11
C PHE A 81 5.82 14.66 -12.67
N GLY A 82 5.03 15.72 -12.42
CA GLY A 82 5.55 17.01 -11.96
C GLY A 82 6.24 16.91 -10.60
N GLU A 83 5.64 16.19 -9.66
CA GLU A 83 6.24 15.95 -8.34
C GLU A 83 7.53 15.13 -8.43
N TRP A 84 7.60 14.16 -9.34
CA TRP A 84 8.84 13.45 -9.64
C TRP A 84 9.91 14.35 -10.26
N GLY A 85 9.53 15.23 -11.17
CA GLY A 85 10.44 16.21 -11.78
C GLY A 85 11.09 17.13 -10.74
N GLU A 86 10.30 17.59 -9.77
CA GLU A 86 10.78 18.40 -8.65
C GLU A 86 11.76 17.65 -7.73
N LEU A 87 11.46 16.39 -7.41
CA LEU A 87 12.37 15.55 -6.63
C LEU A 87 13.68 15.28 -7.37
N TYR A 88 13.59 14.97 -8.66
CA TYR A 88 14.77 14.79 -9.51
C TYR A 88 15.62 16.05 -9.50
N ARG A 89 15.02 17.21 -9.74
CA ARG A 89 15.70 18.51 -9.67
C ARG A 89 16.41 18.71 -8.34
N ALA A 90 15.70 18.51 -7.23
CA ALA A 90 16.25 18.69 -5.89
C ALA A 90 17.39 17.71 -5.56
N SER A 91 17.39 16.51 -6.15
CA SER A 91 18.46 15.53 -5.94
C SER A 91 19.76 15.88 -6.69
N ARG A 92 19.69 16.72 -7.73
CA ARG A 92 20.85 17.07 -8.59
C ARG A 92 21.70 18.19 -8.01
N VAL A 93 22.15 18.03 -6.76
CA VAL A 93 23.07 18.95 -6.09
C VAL A 93 24.47 18.97 -6.71
N ASP A 94 24.77 17.99 -7.58
CA ASP A 94 26.02 17.79 -8.30
C ASP A 94 26.14 18.62 -9.59
N LEU A 95 25.05 19.22 -10.07
CA LEU A 95 25.04 19.94 -11.33
C LEU A 95 25.52 21.38 -11.19
N ASP A 96 26.35 21.81 -12.16
CA ASP A 96 26.68 23.21 -12.33
C ASP A 96 25.45 24.03 -12.76
N GLU A 97 25.52 25.36 -12.60
CA GLU A 97 24.41 26.26 -12.89
C GLU A 97 23.90 26.19 -14.34
N ARG A 98 24.80 25.99 -15.32
CA ARG A 98 24.41 25.90 -16.73
C ARG A 98 23.63 24.62 -16.98
N THR A 99 24.11 23.50 -16.44
CA THR A 99 23.41 22.22 -16.58
C THR A 99 22.08 22.23 -15.83
N MET A 100 22.03 22.88 -14.66
CA MET A 100 20.79 23.05 -13.90
C MET A 100 19.75 23.91 -14.65
N LYS A 101 20.17 24.97 -15.36
CA LYS A 101 19.28 25.75 -16.23
C LYS A 101 18.66 24.90 -17.35
N ASN A 102 19.45 24.03 -17.97
CA ASN A 102 18.96 23.12 -19.00
C ASN A 102 17.95 22.11 -18.44
N VAL A 103 18.25 21.50 -17.29
CA VAL A 103 17.33 20.57 -16.62
C VAL A 103 16.01 21.27 -16.27
N ASN A 104 16.04 22.50 -15.76
CA ASN A 104 14.82 23.27 -15.49
C ASN A 104 14.00 23.53 -16.75
N SER A 105 14.66 23.90 -17.86
CA SER A 105 14.00 24.13 -19.14
C SER A 105 13.34 22.85 -19.67
N HIS A 106 14.04 21.72 -19.61
CA HIS A 106 13.50 20.42 -20.05
C HIS A 106 12.32 19.97 -19.18
N LEU A 107 12.44 20.10 -17.86
CA LEU A 107 11.35 19.76 -16.93
C LEU A 107 10.14 20.64 -17.15
N LEU A 108 10.31 21.95 -17.40
CA LEU A 108 9.20 22.85 -17.69
C LEU A 108 8.39 22.34 -18.90
N ARG A 109 9.09 22.01 -19.99
CA ARG A 109 8.44 21.55 -21.22
C ARG A 109 7.81 20.17 -21.09
N LEU A 110 8.45 19.24 -20.37
CA LEU A 110 7.83 17.94 -20.05
C LEU A 110 6.56 18.13 -19.19
N ASN A 111 6.63 19.05 -18.22
CA ASN A 111 5.53 19.33 -17.31
C ASN A 111 4.32 19.98 -18.01
N GLU A 112 4.49 20.69 -19.12
CA GLU A 112 3.36 21.21 -19.92
C GLU A 112 2.41 20.09 -20.36
N THR A 113 2.94 18.91 -20.65
CA THR A 113 2.14 17.76 -21.10
C THR A 113 1.82 16.79 -19.97
N PHE A 114 2.80 16.49 -19.11
CA PHE A 114 2.71 15.33 -18.21
C PHE A 114 2.52 15.68 -16.73
N ALA A 115 2.61 16.95 -16.31
CA ALA A 115 2.74 17.32 -14.90
C ALA A 115 1.69 16.70 -13.98
N GLY A 116 0.44 16.58 -14.43
CA GLY A 116 -0.68 16.04 -13.64
C GLY A 116 -0.95 14.54 -13.81
N THR A 117 -0.10 13.81 -14.55
CA THR A 117 -0.31 12.40 -14.88
C THR A 117 0.54 11.48 -13.99
N ASP A 118 0.09 10.24 -13.78
CA ASP A 118 0.94 9.18 -13.22
C ASP A 118 1.96 8.77 -14.29
N PRO A 119 3.28 8.84 -14.02
CA PRO A 119 4.29 8.35 -14.96
C PRO A 119 4.09 6.90 -15.41
N PHE A 120 3.47 6.06 -14.57
CA PHE A 120 3.25 4.64 -14.86
C PHE A 120 2.02 4.37 -15.74
N ASP A 121 1.19 5.39 -16.02
CA ASP A 121 0.08 5.28 -16.97
C ASP A 121 0.54 5.40 -18.43
N HIS A 122 1.78 5.85 -18.67
CA HIS A 122 2.32 6.06 -20.02
C HIS A 122 3.16 4.88 -20.50
N THR A 123 2.94 4.45 -21.73
CA THR A 123 3.70 3.39 -22.39
C THR A 123 4.94 3.95 -23.10
N PRO A 124 5.93 3.11 -23.44
CA PRO A 124 7.08 3.54 -24.25
C PRO A 124 6.70 4.23 -25.57
N ASP A 125 5.59 3.85 -26.19
CA ASP A 125 5.12 4.42 -27.45
C ASP A 125 4.61 5.86 -27.25
N ASP A 126 3.91 6.14 -26.15
CA ASP A 126 3.43 7.48 -25.81
C ASP A 126 4.61 8.47 -25.69
N TRP A 127 5.70 8.03 -25.07
CA TRP A 127 6.94 8.81 -24.95
C TRP A 127 7.60 9.04 -26.31
N GLN A 128 7.67 8.02 -27.17
CA GLN A 128 8.26 8.16 -28.52
C GLN A 128 7.45 9.11 -29.39
N GLN A 129 6.11 9.03 -29.34
CA GLN A 129 5.23 9.95 -30.06
C GLN A 129 5.41 11.39 -29.59
N TRP A 130 5.50 11.61 -28.28
CA TRP A 130 5.73 12.94 -27.74
C TRP A 130 7.09 13.51 -28.17
N VAL A 131 8.16 12.70 -28.12
CA VAL A 131 9.49 13.11 -28.59
C VAL A 131 9.48 13.43 -30.08
N ALA A 132 8.83 12.59 -30.91
CA ALA A 132 8.68 12.83 -32.33
C ALA A 132 7.95 14.16 -32.63
N ALA A 133 6.91 14.48 -31.86
CA ALA A 133 6.17 15.74 -31.95
C ALA A 133 6.96 16.96 -31.43
N ASN A 134 8.02 16.75 -30.64
CA ASN A 134 8.88 17.78 -30.04
C ASN A 134 10.33 17.68 -30.55
N THR A 135 10.51 17.33 -31.83
CA THR A 135 11.81 17.11 -32.48
C THR A 135 12.68 18.37 -32.64
N ASP A 136 12.18 19.54 -32.24
CA ASP A 136 12.97 20.77 -32.12
C ASP A 136 14.01 20.71 -30.98
N LEU A 137 14.01 19.64 -30.19
CA LEU A 137 15.07 19.25 -29.26
C LEU A 137 16.37 18.90 -30.01
N LYS A 138 17.09 19.94 -30.47
CA LYS A 138 18.49 19.78 -30.88
C LYS A 138 19.32 19.39 -29.64
N PRO A 139 20.21 18.39 -29.74
CA PRO A 139 21.12 18.03 -28.64
C PRO A 139 22.02 19.20 -28.23
#